data_AF-A0A2V7DID0-F1
#
_entry.id   AF-A0A2V7DID0-F1
#
_cell.length_a   1.000
_cell.length_b   1.000
_cell.length_c   1.000
_cell.angle_alpha   90.00
_cell.angle_beta   90.00
_cell.angle_gamma   90.00
#
_symmetry.space_group_name_H-M   'P 1'
#
loop_
_entity.id
_entity.type
_entity.pdbx_description
1 polymer ?
#
loop_
_entity_poly.entity_id
_entity_poly.type
_entity_poly.pdbx_seq_one_letter_code
_entity_poly.pdbx_strand_id
1 'polypeptide(L)'
;MEEIRGRVSDLVQTLRREPARAASGLTSYQAELATDFTDKLRFLQRNAAPSAITTDNLPPELRRRFVSDGGLLLLQIHPRGNIWDRAGAVTFVEEIRSVDPDVTGAPVITYDSILRMEKAYHQGALYAFFVVAVISWLMIRRVRETVFALVPLVLGTLW
;
A
#
# COMPACT_ATOMS: atom_id res chain seq x y z
N MET A 1 32.90 -14.24 -4.33
CA MET A 1 34.10 -14.10 -5.20
C MET A 1 35.01 -15.33 -5.07
N GLU A 2 35.39 -15.76 -3.86
CA GLU A 2 36.15 -17.01 -3.62
C GLU A 2 35.55 -18.26 -4.31
N GLU A 3 34.24 -18.46 -4.18
CA GLU A 3 33.54 -19.65 -4.69
C GLU A 3 33.54 -19.75 -6.23
N ILE A 4 33.42 -18.60 -6.91
CA ILE A 4 33.49 -18.55 -8.37
C ILE A 4 34.91 -18.85 -8.84
N ARG A 5 35.92 -18.31 -8.16
CA ARG A 5 37.33 -18.58 -8.48
C ARG A 5 37.67 -20.06 -8.28
N GLY A 6 37.15 -20.69 -7.21
CA GLY A 6 37.29 -22.13 -6.96
C GLY A 6 36.66 -22.98 -8.06
N ARG A 7 35.41 -22.69 -8.44
CA ARG A 7 34.71 -23.38 -9.53
C ARG A 7 35.38 -23.23 -10.89
N VAL A 8 35.94 -22.06 -11.18
CA VAL A 8 36.70 -21.83 -12.42
C VAL A 8 38.00 -22.63 -12.43
N SER A 9 38.69 -22.74 -11.30
CA SER A 9 39.89 -23.58 -11.17
C SER A 9 39.58 -25.06 -11.43
N ASP A 10 38.51 -25.59 -10.83
CA ASP A 10 38.08 -26.98 -11.01
C ASP A 10 37.65 -27.27 -12.45
N LEU A 11 36.96 -26.31 -13.08
CA LEU A 11 36.59 -26.40 -14.49
C LEU A 11 37.85 -26.45 -15.38
N VAL A 12 38.81 -25.55 -15.17
CA VAL A 12 40.07 -25.52 -15.92
C VAL A 12 40.86 -26.82 -15.75
N GLN A 13 40.87 -27.39 -14.53
CA GLN A 13 41.54 -28.67 -14.27
C GLN A 13 40.84 -29.84 -14.98
N THR A 14 39.50 -29.82 -15.04
CA THR A 14 38.69 -30.82 -15.76
C THR A 14 38.88 -30.73 -17.28
N LEU A 15 38.93 -29.51 -17.83
CA LEU A 15 39.17 -29.26 -19.25
C LEU A 15 40.57 -29.73 -19.71
N ARG A 16 41.57 -29.68 -18.82
CA ARG A 16 42.93 -30.19 -19.11
C ARG A 16 43.03 -31.71 -19.12
N ARG A 17 42.17 -32.42 -18.38
CA ARG A 17 42.18 -33.89 -18.30
C ARG A 17 41.54 -34.57 -19.51
N GLU A 18 40.53 -33.95 -20.11
CA GLU A 18 39.77 -34.52 -21.25
C GLU A 18 39.65 -33.52 -22.43
N PRO A 19 40.74 -33.24 -23.17
CA PRO A 19 40.79 -32.16 -24.17
C PRO A 19 39.78 -32.31 -25.31
N ALA A 20 39.45 -33.54 -25.71
CA ALA A 20 38.48 -33.80 -26.78
C ALA A 20 37.03 -33.47 -26.38
N ARG A 21 36.61 -33.82 -25.16
CA ARG A 21 35.30 -33.44 -24.62
C ARG A 21 35.24 -31.97 -24.24
N ALA A 22 36.35 -31.43 -23.74
CA ALA A 22 36.51 -30.01 -23.45
C ALA A 22 36.29 -29.13 -24.69
N ALA A 23 36.90 -29.49 -25.82
CA ALA A 23 36.73 -28.75 -27.08
C ALA A 23 35.27 -28.74 -27.56
N SER A 24 34.58 -29.87 -27.49
CA SER A 24 33.16 -29.97 -27.86
C SER A 24 32.27 -29.14 -26.92
N GLY A 25 32.46 -29.26 -25.60
CA GLY A 25 31.69 -28.47 -24.63
C GLY A 25 31.94 -26.96 -24.72
N LEU A 26 33.19 -26.54 -24.98
CA LEU A 26 33.53 -25.13 -25.14
C LEU A 26 32.92 -24.54 -26.43
N THR A 27 32.87 -25.34 -27.51
CA THR A 27 32.23 -24.95 -28.76
C THR A 27 30.73 -24.73 -28.57
N SER A 28 30.05 -25.65 -27.87
CA SER A 28 28.63 -25.50 -27.52
C SER A 28 28.38 -24.27 -26.65
N TYR A 29 29.20 -24.05 -25.62
CA TYR A 29 29.08 -22.88 -24.74
C TYR A 29 29.31 -21.56 -25.50
N GLN A 30 30.29 -21.50 -26.39
CA GLN A 30 30.54 -20.32 -27.23
C GLN A 30 29.34 -20.02 -28.14
N ALA A 31 28.72 -21.05 -28.72
CA ALA A 31 27.53 -20.89 -29.55
C ALA A 31 26.32 -20.39 -28.73
N GLU A 32 26.10 -20.94 -27.53
CA GLU A 32 25.04 -20.50 -26.61
C GLU A 32 25.26 -19.06 -26.15
N LEU A 33 26.48 -18.69 -25.75
CA LEU A 33 26.81 -17.35 -25.27
C LEU A 33 26.71 -16.30 -26.38
N ALA A 34 27.14 -16.63 -27.60
CA ALA A 34 26.96 -15.76 -28.76
C ALA A 34 25.48 -15.54 -29.08
N THR A 35 24.66 -16.57 -28.93
CA THR A 35 23.20 -16.50 -29.12
C THR A 35 22.56 -15.61 -28.06
N ASP A 36 22.83 -15.85 -26.77
CA ASP A 36 22.29 -15.04 -25.67
C ASP A 36 22.71 -13.57 -25.81
N PHE A 37 23.99 -13.29 -26.09
CA PHE A 37 24.45 -11.92 -26.29
C PHE A 37 23.72 -11.22 -27.44
N THR A 38 23.52 -11.93 -28.56
CA THR A 38 22.78 -11.40 -29.72
C THR A 38 21.32 -11.11 -29.35
N ASP A 39 20.68 -11.99 -28.58
CA ASP A 39 19.30 -11.79 -28.13
C ASP A 39 19.17 -10.62 -27.15
N LYS A 40 20.12 -10.45 -26.22
CA LYS A 40 20.18 -9.28 -25.33
C LYS A 40 20.39 -7.99 -26.13
N LEU A 41 21.29 -7.99 -27.11
CA LEU A 41 21.53 -6.83 -27.95
C LEU A 41 20.29 -6.47 -28.77
N ARG A 42 19.58 -7.47 -29.33
CA ARG A 42 18.33 -7.26 -30.05
C ARG A 42 17.23 -6.74 -29.13
N PHE A 43 17.14 -7.23 -27.90
CA PHE A 43 16.22 -6.71 -26.88
C PHE A 43 16.51 -5.23 -26.60
N LEU A 44 17.77 -4.85 -26.37
CA LEU A 44 18.16 -3.47 -26.15
C LEU A 44 17.84 -2.57 -27.35
N GLN A 45 18.15 -3.03 -28.58
CA GLN A 45 17.83 -2.31 -29.81
C GLN A 45 16.33 -2.05 -29.95
N ARG A 46 15.48 -3.02 -29.65
CA ARG A 46 14.01 -2.87 -29.67
C ARG A 46 13.52 -1.85 -28.65
N ASN A 47 14.17 -1.74 -27.50
CA ASN A 47 13.81 -0.81 -26.43
C ASN A 47 14.48 0.57 -26.58
N ALA A 48 15.46 0.73 -27.47
CA ALA A 48 16.20 1.98 -27.69
C ALA A 48 15.48 2.96 -28.62
N ALA A 49 14.39 2.55 -29.27
CA ALA A 49 13.57 3.38 -30.14
C ALA A 49 12.13 3.48 -29.61
N PRO A 50 11.91 4.18 -28.48
CA PRO A 50 10.57 4.35 -27.93
C PRO A 50 9.69 5.13 -28.90
N SER A 51 8.47 4.65 -29.12
CA SER A 51 7.43 5.41 -29.79
C SER A 51 6.81 6.43 -28.83
N ALA A 52 6.25 7.51 -29.38
CA ALA A 52 5.52 8.48 -28.57
C ALA A 52 4.34 7.80 -27.86
N ILE A 53 4.20 8.03 -26.56
CA ILE A 53 3.09 7.51 -25.76
C ILE A 53 1.89 8.41 -26.02
N THR A 54 0.85 7.84 -26.63
CA THR A 54 -0.45 8.48 -26.83
C THR A 54 -1.53 7.69 -26.09
N THR A 55 -2.69 8.30 -25.82
CA THR A 55 -3.83 7.63 -25.17
C THR A 55 -4.29 6.37 -25.91
N ASP A 56 -4.10 6.32 -27.23
CA ASP A 56 -4.46 5.19 -28.08
C ASP A 56 -3.41 4.07 -28.09
N ASN A 57 -2.15 4.42 -27.79
CA ASN A 57 -1.02 3.48 -27.77
C ASN A 57 -0.69 3.00 -26.34
N LEU A 58 -1.59 3.23 -25.37
CA LEU A 58 -1.45 2.69 -24.02
C LEU A 58 -1.80 1.20 -23.98
N PRO A 59 -1.04 0.38 -23.23
CA PRO A 59 -1.44 -0.98 -22.89
C PRO A 59 -2.87 -0.99 -22.31
N PRO A 60 -3.71 -1.97 -22.70
CA PRO A 60 -5.12 -2.00 -22.31
C PRO A 60 -5.30 -2.06 -20.78
N GLU A 61 -4.36 -2.66 -20.06
CA GLU A 61 -4.35 -2.73 -18.59
C GLU A 61 -4.21 -1.35 -17.95
N LEU A 62 -3.33 -0.50 -18.50
CA LEU A 62 -3.15 0.88 -18.03
C LEU A 62 -4.34 1.74 -18.43
N ARG A 63 -4.83 1.61 -19.66
CA ARG A 63 -6.02 2.35 -20.12
C ARG A 63 -7.22 2.06 -19.23
N ARG A 64 -7.52 0.79 -18.95
CA ARG A 64 -8.64 0.41 -18.06
C ARG A 64 -8.52 0.93 -16.64
N ARG A 65 -7.30 1.15 -16.14
CA ARG A 65 -7.07 1.64 -14.78
C ARG A 65 -7.29 3.14 -14.63
N PHE A 66 -7.09 3.91 -15.70
CA PHE A 66 -7.13 5.37 -15.66
C PHE A 66 -8.23 6.00 -16.52
N VAL A 67 -8.82 5.26 -17.44
CA VAL A 67 -9.85 5.74 -18.37
C VAL A 67 -11.09 4.85 -18.21
N SER A 68 -12.23 5.47 -17.91
CA SER A 68 -13.51 4.75 -17.88
C SER A 68 -14.02 4.46 -19.29
N ASP A 69 -14.96 3.53 -19.41
CA ASP A 69 -15.64 3.25 -20.69
C ASP A 69 -16.37 4.50 -21.25
N GLY A 70 -16.77 5.43 -20.36
CA GLY A 70 -17.38 6.71 -20.71
C GLY A 70 -16.39 7.84 -21.01
N GLY A 71 -15.08 7.57 -21.03
CA GLY A 71 -14.04 8.56 -21.34
C GLY A 71 -13.63 9.46 -20.17
N LEU A 72 -14.07 9.17 -18.94
CA LEU A 72 -13.62 9.90 -17.75
C LEU A 72 -12.21 9.45 -17.35
N LEU A 73 -11.40 10.40 -16.91
CA LEU A 73 -10.03 10.16 -16.47
C LEU A 73 -9.96 10.11 -14.94
N LEU A 74 -9.28 9.10 -14.41
CA LEU A 74 -8.95 9.00 -12.99
C LEU A 74 -7.71 9.83 -12.69
N LEU A 75 -7.88 10.88 -11.89
CA LEU A 75 -6.76 11.64 -11.31
C LEU A 75 -6.44 11.11 -9.91
N GLN A 76 -5.20 10.67 -9.69
CA GLN A 76 -4.73 10.22 -8.39
C GLN A 76 -3.81 11.26 -7.75
N ILE A 77 -4.29 11.89 -6.69
CA ILE A 77 -3.55 12.91 -5.94
C ILE A 77 -2.97 12.26 -4.70
N HIS A 78 -1.65 12.40 -4.52
CA HIS A 78 -0.94 11.85 -3.37
C HIS A 78 -0.56 12.97 -2.40
N PRO A 79 -0.71 12.76 -1.08
CA PRO A 79 -0.36 13.76 -0.09
C PRO A 79 1.15 14.04 -0.11
N ARG A 80 1.50 15.32 0.02
CA ARG A 80 2.91 15.75 0.18
C ARG A 80 3.45 15.44 1.58
N GLY A 81 2.58 15.47 2.60
CA GLY A 81 2.93 15.32 4.01
C GLY A 81 2.60 13.94 4.60
N ASN A 82 2.87 13.79 5.90
CA ASN A 82 2.55 12.58 6.64
C ASN A 82 1.06 12.54 7.04
N ILE A 83 0.26 11.76 6.31
CA ILE A 83 -1.17 11.55 6.62
C ILE A 83 -1.43 10.55 7.75
N TRP A 84 -0.40 9.95 8.32
CA TRP A 84 -0.54 9.13 9.53
C TRP A 84 -0.65 9.99 10.79
N ASP A 85 -0.25 11.26 10.72
CA ASP A 85 -0.57 12.25 11.74
C ASP A 85 -1.96 12.86 11.49
N ARG A 86 -2.71 13.13 12.56
CA ARG A 86 -4.07 13.67 12.46
C ARG A 86 -4.07 15.02 11.76
N ALA A 87 -3.14 15.91 12.09
CA ALA A 87 -3.09 17.24 11.47
C ALA A 87 -2.79 17.13 9.97
N GLY A 88 -1.83 16.28 9.59
CA GLY A 88 -1.51 16.03 8.18
C GLY A 88 -2.68 15.45 7.37
N ALA A 89 -3.45 14.53 7.96
CA ALA A 89 -4.65 13.99 7.33
C ALA A 89 -5.75 15.04 7.15
N VAL A 90 -6.01 15.85 8.19
CA VAL A 90 -7.00 16.94 8.16
C VAL A 90 -6.67 17.92 7.04
N THR A 91 -5.45 18.46 7.04
CA THR A 91 -5.01 19.45 6.05
C THR A 91 -5.13 18.90 4.63
N PHE A 92 -4.65 17.68 4.38
CA PHE A 92 -4.75 17.09 3.05
C PHE A 92 -6.19 16.92 2.57
N VAL A 93 -7.08 16.42 3.44
CA VAL A 93 -8.49 16.20 3.10
C VAL A 93 -9.23 17.53 2.91
N GLU A 94 -8.95 18.55 3.72
CA GLU A 94 -9.54 19.89 3.57
C GLU A 94 -9.08 20.58 2.29
N GLU A 95 -7.80 20.54 1.98
CA GLU A 95 -7.24 21.13 0.75
C GLU A 95 -7.85 20.50 -0.50
N ILE A 96 -7.91 19.17 -0.58
CA ILE A 96 -8.44 18.49 -1.77
C ILE A 96 -9.96 18.67 -1.88
N ARG A 97 -10.70 18.68 -0.76
CA ARG A 97 -12.15 18.97 -0.75
C ARG A 97 -12.48 20.42 -1.08
N SER A 98 -11.55 21.35 -0.88
CA SER A 98 -11.73 22.75 -1.29
C SER A 98 -11.78 22.91 -2.82
N VAL A 99 -11.19 21.96 -3.56
CA VAL A 99 -11.19 21.93 -5.02
C VAL A 99 -12.38 21.13 -5.54
N ASP A 100 -12.61 19.94 -5.00
CA ASP A 100 -13.72 19.07 -5.39
C ASP A 100 -14.28 18.36 -4.15
N PRO A 101 -15.55 18.60 -3.77
CA PRO A 101 -16.15 18.01 -2.58
C PRO A 101 -16.39 16.49 -2.67
N ASP A 102 -16.47 15.94 -3.89
CA ASP A 102 -16.80 14.52 -4.14
C ASP A 102 -15.55 13.63 -4.25
N VAL A 103 -14.38 14.17 -3.90
CA VAL A 103 -13.10 13.44 -3.83
C VAL A 103 -13.18 12.22 -2.92
N THR A 104 -12.56 11.13 -3.39
CA THR A 104 -12.56 9.84 -2.71
C THR A 104 -11.19 9.20 -2.73
N GLY A 105 -11.04 8.07 -2.04
CA GLY A 105 -9.80 7.32 -1.93
C GLY A 105 -9.47 6.98 -0.48
N ALA A 106 -8.44 6.15 -0.30
CA ALA A 106 -8.08 5.63 1.02
C ALA A 106 -7.88 6.72 2.09
N PRO A 107 -7.15 7.83 1.85
CA PRO A 107 -6.97 8.86 2.88
C PRO A 107 -8.29 9.52 3.32
N VAL A 108 -9.18 9.83 2.38
CA VAL A 108 -10.48 10.46 2.65
C VAL A 108 -11.40 9.49 3.41
N ILE A 109 -11.48 8.24 2.96
CA ILE A 109 -12.31 7.21 3.58
C ILE A 109 -11.84 6.92 5.01
N THR A 110 -10.53 6.77 5.22
CA THR A 110 -9.97 6.55 6.56
C THR A 110 -10.23 7.74 7.48
N TYR A 111 -10.02 8.97 7.00
CA TYR A 111 -10.30 10.18 7.77
C TYR A 111 -11.76 10.25 8.23
N ASP A 112 -12.72 10.11 7.30
CA ASP A 112 -14.15 10.16 7.63
C ASP A 112 -14.56 9.00 8.55
N SER A 113 -13.96 7.82 8.39
CA SER A 113 -14.24 6.66 9.24
C SER A 113 -13.82 6.91 10.68
N ILE A 114 -12.62 7.48 10.89
CA ILE A 114 -12.12 7.82 12.23
C ILE A 114 -13.04 8.83 12.91
N LEU A 115 -13.44 9.91 12.21
CA LEU A 115 -14.35 10.90 12.77
C LEU A 115 -15.72 10.30 13.14
N ARG A 116 -16.24 9.40 12.32
CA ARG A 116 -17.50 8.70 12.59
C ARG A 116 -17.36 7.78 13.80
N MET A 117 -16.24 7.06 13.93
CA MET A 117 -15.96 6.22 15.10
C MET A 117 -15.82 7.05 16.38
N GLU A 118 -15.08 8.17 16.34
CA GLU A 118 -14.93 9.11 17.46
C GLU A 118 -16.31 9.59 17.95
N LYS A 119 -17.16 10.03 17.03
CA LYS A 119 -18.53 10.44 17.35
C LYS A 119 -19.36 9.30 17.93
N ALA A 120 -19.25 8.11 17.35
CA ALA A 120 -19.97 6.92 17.83
C ALA A 120 -19.53 6.52 19.24
N TYR A 121 -18.25 6.64 19.58
CA TYR A 121 -17.75 6.37 20.93
C TYR A 121 -18.28 7.38 21.94
N HIS A 122 -18.28 8.67 21.63
CA HIS A 122 -18.87 9.69 22.50
C HIS A 122 -20.35 9.44 22.75
N GLN A 123 -21.12 9.15 21.69
CA GLN A 123 -22.54 8.84 21.81
C GLN A 123 -22.78 7.54 22.58
N GLY A 124 -21.99 6.50 22.29
CA GLY A 124 -22.06 5.22 22.96
C GLY A 124 -21.78 5.32 24.46
N ALA A 125 -20.74 6.08 24.85
CA ALA A 125 -20.42 6.34 26.25
C ALA A 125 -21.58 7.06 26.97
N LEU A 126 -22.18 8.07 26.32
CA LEU A 126 -23.32 8.79 26.87
C LEU A 126 -24.56 7.89 27.02
N TYR A 127 -24.87 7.08 26.01
CA TYR A 127 -25.97 6.12 26.07
C TYR A 127 -25.76 5.07 27.16
N ALA A 128 -24.56 4.51 27.27
CA ALA A 128 -24.22 3.56 28.31
C ALA A 128 -24.40 4.18 29.71
N PHE A 129 -23.90 5.41 29.90
CA PHE A 129 -24.07 6.14 31.16
C PHE A 129 -25.55 6.34 31.52
N PHE A 130 -26.38 6.78 30.57
CA PHE A 130 -27.82 6.97 30.81
C PHE A 130 -28.53 5.65 31.13
N VAL A 131 -28.22 4.58 30.40
CA VAL A 131 -28.82 3.26 30.64
C VAL A 131 -28.46 2.75 32.05
N VAL A 132 -27.19 2.85 32.44
CA VAL A 132 -26.74 2.46 33.78
C VAL A 132 -27.42 3.33 34.84
N ALA A 133 -27.47 4.65 34.66
CA ALA A 133 -28.12 5.56 35.59
C ALA A 133 -29.61 5.24 35.78
N VAL A 134 -30.34 4.96 34.69
CA VAL A 134 -31.76 4.59 34.74
C VAL A 134 -31.95 3.26 35.46
N ILE A 135 -31.15 2.24 35.15
CA ILE A 135 -31.25 0.92 35.80
C ILE A 135 -30.95 1.05 37.30
N SER A 136 -29.87 1.74 37.67
CA SER A 136 -29.52 1.97 39.08
C SER A 136 -30.60 2.76 39.81
N TRP A 137 -31.20 3.76 39.16
CA TRP A 137 -32.32 4.50 39.72
C TRP A 137 -33.56 3.64 39.93
N LEU A 138 -33.93 2.80 38.96
CA LEU A 138 -35.06 1.88 39.08
C LEU A 138 -34.87 0.87 40.21
N MET A 139 -33.63 0.44 40.47
CA MET A 139 -33.32 -0.53 41.51
C MET A 139 -33.36 0.08 42.91
N ILE A 140 -32.84 1.30 43.08
CA ILE A 140 -32.70 1.98 44.37
C ILE A 140 -33.94 2.83 44.71
N ARG A 141 -34.67 3.31 43.70
CA ARG A 141 -35.84 4.20 43.79
C ARG A 141 -35.64 5.51 44.57
N ARG A 142 -34.38 5.86 44.89
CA ARG A 142 -34.00 7.09 45.60
C ARG A 142 -32.87 7.79 44.86
N VAL A 143 -33.15 9.01 44.37
CA VAL A 143 -32.22 9.79 43.54
C VAL A 143 -30.87 10.04 44.23
N ARG A 144 -30.87 10.35 45.53
CA ARG A 144 -29.62 10.63 46.28
C ARG A 144 -28.67 9.43 46.31
N GLU A 145 -29.22 8.24 46.58
CA GLU A 145 -28.45 7.00 46.68
C GLU A 145 -27.94 6.56 45.30
N THR A 146 -28.73 6.74 44.24
CA THR A 146 -28.29 6.52 42.86
C THR A 146 -27.13 7.44 42.47
N VAL A 147 -27.18 8.73 42.82
CA VAL A 147 -26.09 9.66 42.53
C VAL A 147 -24.81 9.21 43.23
N PHE A 148 -24.85 8.82 44.51
CA PHE A 148 -23.69 8.27 45.20
C PHE A 148 -23.15 6.99 44.55
N ALA A 149 -24.02 6.13 44.02
CA ALA A 149 -23.61 4.93 43.29
C ALA A 149 -22.93 5.23 41.94
N LEU A 150 -23.25 6.36 41.29
CA LEU A 150 -22.64 6.79 40.03
C LEU A 150 -21.32 7.56 40.21
N VAL A 151 -21.04 8.10 41.40
CA VAL A 151 -19.77 8.79 41.71
C VAL A 151 -18.53 7.96 41.34
N PRO A 152 -18.37 6.71 41.80
CA PRO A 152 -17.19 5.91 41.44
C PRO A 152 -17.09 5.63 39.93
N LEU A 153 -18.22 5.53 39.22
CA LEU A 153 -18.24 5.35 37.77
C LEU A 153 -17.66 6.58 37.06
N VAL A 154 -18.08 7.77 37.45
CA VAL A 154 -17.59 9.04 36.86
C VAL A 154 -16.12 9.28 37.23
N LEU A 155 -15.74 9.03 38.48
CA LEU A 155 -14.35 9.13 38.92
C LEU A 155 -13.46 8.13 38.16
N GLY A 156 -13.95 6.91 37.92
CA GLY A 156 -13.23 5.90 37.16
C GLY A 156 -13.02 6.26 35.68
N THR A 157 -13.88 7.11 35.09
CA THR A 157 -13.67 7.61 33.72
C THR A 157 -12.73 8.81 33.63
N LEU A 158 -12.50 9.52 34.75
CA LEU A 158 -11.66 10.72 34.82
C LEU A 158 -10.21 10.42 35.24
N TRP A 159 -9.97 9.27 35.85
CA TRP A 159 -8.66 8.79 36.30
C TRP A 159 -7.90 8.10 35.17
#